data_AF-A0A0F9I300-F1
#
_entry.id   AF-A0A0F9I300-F1
#
_cell.length_a   1.000
_cell.length_b   1.000
_cell.length_c   1.000
_cell.angle_alpha   90.00
_cell.angle_beta   90.00
_cell.angle_gamma   90.00
#
_symmetry.space_group_name_H-M   'P 1'
#
loop_
_entity.id
_entity.type
_entity.pdbx_description
1 polymer ?
#
loop_
_entity_poly.entity_id
_entity_poly.type
_entity_poly.pdbx_seq_one_letter_code
_entity_poly.pdbx_strand_id
1 'polypeptide(L)'
;RKVSSFPSHSLAELARELGLAGKYHHGGLDMWWGCMEGDPFWWAEMKKYNIQDVVTLRDIFLKVQPWTTPVVNATAYLALQSQDRPITCTIPGCPAPTAGSIARGPRPTRAGLIYQRWECKGCGGYSQNRYADRDYSRSSTRRK
;
A
#
# COMPACT_ATOMS: atom_id res chain seq x y z
N ARG A 1 -3.66 1.35 18.03
CA ARG A 1 -2.90 2.58 18.41
C ARG A 1 -3.39 3.71 17.52
N LYS A 2 -3.83 4.85 18.06
CA LYS A 2 -4.24 6.01 17.25
C LYS A 2 -2.96 6.71 16.75
N VAL A 3 -2.89 6.95 15.45
CA VAL A 3 -1.65 7.36 14.75
C VAL A 3 -1.58 8.89 14.59
N SER A 4 -2.73 9.55 14.46
CA SER A 4 -2.84 11.01 14.40
C SER A 4 -4.19 11.49 14.93
N SER A 5 -4.27 12.78 15.27
CA SER A 5 -5.52 13.45 15.66
C SER A 5 -5.75 14.62 14.71
N PHE A 6 -6.61 14.43 13.72
CA PHE A 6 -7.09 15.50 12.84
C PHE A 6 -8.34 16.15 13.44
N PRO A 7 -8.63 17.42 13.12
CA PRO A 7 -9.83 18.10 13.57
C PRO A 7 -11.12 17.48 13.01
N SER A 8 -11.08 16.94 11.78
CA SER A 8 -12.13 16.12 11.19
C SER A 8 -11.53 14.98 10.37
N HIS A 9 -12.30 13.90 10.23
CA HIS A 9 -11.94 12.75 9.39
C HIS A 9 -12.65 12.76 8.02
N SER A 10 -13.25 13.90 7.64
CA SER A 10 -13.82 14.05 6.30
C SER A 10 -12.72 14.06 5.24
N LEU A 11 -13.04 13.52 4.06
CA LEU A 11 -12.07 13.44 2.94
C LEU A 11 -11.54 14.83 2.54
N ALA A 12 -12.43 15.83 2.52
CA ALA A 12 -12.09 17.20 2.17
C ALA A 12 -11.10 17.82 3.17
N GLU A 13 -11.34 17.61 4.47
CA GLU A 13 -10.46 18.15 5.51
C GLU A 13 -9.10 17.45 5.49
N LEU A 14 -9.07 16.12 5.36
CA LEU A 14 -7.82 15.37 5.26
C LEU A 14 -7.01 15.78 4.02
N ALA A 15 -7.66 16.00 2.88
CA ALA A 15 -7.00 16.51 1.68
C ALA A 15 -6.37 17.89 1.93
N ARG A 16 -7.11 18.80 2.58
CA ARG A 16 -6.63 20.13 2.94
C ARG A 16 -5.44 20.09 3.90
N GLU A 17 -5.56 19.36 4.99
CA GLU A 17 -4.50 19.22 6.02
C GLU A 17 -3.23 18.56 5.45
N LEU A 18 -3.37 17.65 4.49
CA LEU A 18 -2.24 16.99 3.83
C LEU A 18 -1.71 17.76 2.60
N GLY A 19 -2.25 18.95 2.30
CA GLY A 19 -1.84 19.78 1.17
C GLY A 19 -2.05 19.10 -0.19
N LEU A 20 -3.14 18.35 -0.34
CA LEU A 20 -3.57 17.73 -1.58
C LEU A 20 -4.60 18.61 -2.30
N ALA A 21 -4.82 18.37 -3.59
CA ALA A 21 -5.89 19.03 -4.33
C ALA A 21 -7.23 18.78 -3.62
N GLY A 22 -7.95 19.87 -3.31
CA GLY A 22 -9.19 19.80 -2.56
C GLY A 22 -10.25 18.94 -3.26
N LYS A 23 -11.13 18.34 -2.46
CA LYS A 23 -12.28 17.58 -2.95
C LYS A 23 -13.18 18.50 -3.80
N TYR A 24 -13.67 17.98 -4.94
CA TYR A 24 -14.65 18.68 -5.77
C TYR A 24 -15.93 18.94 -4.95
N HIS A 25 -16.39 20.18 -4.92
CA HIS A 25 -17.62 20.53 -4.23
C HIS A 25 -18.80 20.03 -5.07
N HIS A 26 -19.53 19.02 -4.58
CA HIS A 26 -20.72 18.52 -5.26
C HIS A 26 -21.95 19.36 -4.88
N GLY A 27 -23.01 19.28 -5.70
CA GLY A 27 -24.31 19.93 -5.46
C GLY A 27 -25.10 19.39 -4.26
N GLY A 28 -24.44 18.74 -3.29
CA GLY A 28 -25.11 18.23 -2.08
C GLY A 28 -26.18 17.19 -2.39
N LEU A 29 -27.37 17.37 -1.81
CA LEU A 29 -28.53 16.51 -1.96
C LEU A 29 -29.20 16.65 -3.34
N ASP A 30 -29.09 17.80 -4.00
CA ASP A 30 -29.77 18.07 -5.27
C ASP A 30 -29.29 17.11 -6.38
N MET A 31 -28.00 16.77 -6.35
CA MET A 31 -27.43 15.75 -7.25
C MET A 31 -28.06 14.36 -7.03
N TRP A 32 -28.33 13.99 -5.77
CA TRP A 32 -28.94 12.70 -5.45
C TRP A 32 -30.40 12.64 -5.90
N TRP A 33 -31.17 13.71 -5.67
CA TRP A 33 -32.55 13.82 -6.15
C TRP A 33 -32.60 13.72 -7.67
N GLY A 34 -31.75 14.48 -8.37
CA GLY A 34 -31.65 14.42 -9.83
C GLY A 34 -31.26 13.04 -10.38
N CYS A 35 -30.38 12.30 -9.69
CA CYS A 35 -30.07 10.91 -10.07
C CYS A 35 -31.28 9.98 -9.89
N MET A 36 -32.07 10.16 -8.83
CA MET A 36 -33.28 9.36 -8.57
C MET A 36 -34.42 9.68 -9.55
N GLU A 37 -34.48 10.90 -10.05
CA GLU A 37 -35.38 11.30 -11.15
C GLU A 37 -34.93 10.78 -12.52
N GLY A 38 -33.74 10.16 -12.60
CA GLY A 38 -33.21 9.56 -13.82
C GLY A 38 -32.57 10.55 -14.78
N ASP A 39 -32.23 11.77 -14.33
CA ASP A 39 -31.62 12.80 -15.16
C ASP A 39 -30.18 12.41 -15.56
N PRO A 40 -29.90 12.22 -16.87
CA PRO A 40 -28.56 11.87 -17.36
C PRO A 40 -27.47 12.88 -17.00
N PHE A 41 -27.82 14.17 -16.84
CA PHE A 41 -26.88 15.22 -16.44
C PHE A 41 -26.34 14.95 -15.04
N TRP A 42 -27.24 14.70 -14.07
CA TRP A 42 -26.86 14.43 -12.69
C TRP A 42 -26.10 13.11 -12.55
N TRP A 43 -26.45 12.09 -13.33
CA TRP A 43 -25.68 10.84 -13.40
C TRP A 43 -24.26 11.05 -13.92
N ALA A 44 -24.07 11.88 -14.95
CA ALA A 44 -22.75 12.22 -15.47
C ALA A 44 -21.91 12.97 -14.44
N GLU A 45 -22.50 13.92 -13.71
CA GLU A 45 -21.80 14.68 -12.68
C GLU A 45 -21.45 13.81 -11.46
N MET A 46 -22.37 12.94 -11.03
CA MET A 46 -22.15 11.94 -9.98
C MET A 46 -21.00 10.99 -10.33
N LYS A 47 -20.88 10.58 -11.59
CA LYS A 47 -19.76 9.75 -12.05
C LYS A 47 -18.43 10.49 -11.92
N LYS A 48 -18.34 11.75 -12.36
CA LYS A 48 -17.12 12.57 -12.24
C LYS A 48 -16.73 12.76 -10.77
N TYR A 49 -17.70 13.08 -9.92
CA TYR A 49 -17.52 13.23 -8.49
C TYR A 49 -16.92 11.98 -7.84
N ASN A 50 -17.50 10.80 -8.10
CA ASN A 50 -16.99 9.54 -7.54
C ASN A 50 -15.58 9.18 -8.02
N ILE A 51 -15.25 9.46 -9.30
CA ILE A 51 -13.89 9.27 -9.82
C ILE A 51 -12.89 10.13 -9.05
N GLN A 52 -13.21 11.41 -8.84
CA GLN A 52 -12.35 12.33 -8.08
C GLN A 52 -12.19 11.90 -6.62
N ASP A 53 -13.24 11.40 -5.99
CA ASP A 53 -13.18 10.90 -4.61
C ASP A 53 -12.23 9.70 -4.48
N VAL A 54 -12.24 8.77 -5.45
CA VAL A 54 -11.29 7.63 -5.48
C VAL A 54 -9.84 8.11 -5.62
N VAL A 55 -9.60 9.07 -6.51
CA VAL A 55 -8.26 9.66 -6.70
C VAL A 55 -7.79 10.37 -5.43
N THR A 56 -8.64 11.19 -4.84
CA THR A 56 -8.33 11.94 -3.61
C THR A 56 -8.05 10.99 -2.44
N LEU A 57 -8.87 9.94 -2.28
CA LEU A 57 -8.67 8.93 -1.24
C LEU A 57 -7.36 8.15 -1.44
N ARG A 58 -7.02 7.78 -2.68
CA ARG A 58 -5.74 7.14 -3.00
C ARG A 58 -4.57 8.01 -2.59
N ASP A 59 -4.61 9.31 -2.91
CA ASP A 59 -3.50 10.22 -2.65
C ASP A 59 -3.35 10.50 -1.15
N ILE A 60 -4.47 10.62 -0.41
CA ILE A 60 -4.46 10.66 1.06
C ILE A 60 -3.86 9.37 1.62
N PHE A 61 -4.31 8.21 1.13
CA PHE A 61 -3.81 6.92 1.59
C PHE A 61 -2.30 6.82 1.39
N LEU A 62 -1.77 7.20 0.22
CA LEU A 62 -0.33 7.20 -0.05
C LEU A 62 0.45 8.12 0.90
N LYS A 63 -0.09 9.30 1.21
CA LYS A 63 0.53 10.19 2.20
C LYS A 63 0.48 9.62 3.61
N VAL A 64 -0.64 9.03 4.04
CA VAL A 64 -0.82 8.54 5.41
C VAL A 64 -0.16 7.18 5.65
N GLN A 65 0.05 6.39 4.59
CA GLN A 65 0.62 5.04 4.64
C GLN A 65 1.90 4.89 5.50
N PRO A 66 2.89 5.81 5.48
CA PRO A 66 4.09 5.72 6.29
C PRO A 66 3.83 5.59 7.80
N TRP A 67 2.71 6.17 8.27
CA TRP A 67 2.36 6.18 9.69
C TRP A 67 1.41 5.04 10.07
N THR A 68 0.89 4.28 9.11
CA THR A 68 -0.01 3.14 9.35
C THR A 68 0.75 1.85 9.63
N THR A 69 0.34 1.10 10.67
CA THR A 69 0.87 -0.23 10.99
C THR A 69 -0.26 -1.19 11.35
N PRO A 70 -0.35 -2.40 10.75
CA PRO A 70 0.50 -2.93 9.68
C PRO A 70 0.14 -2.37 8.30
N VAL A 71 1.13 -2.24 7.43
CA VAL A 71 0.93 -1.91 6.02
C VAL A 71 0.33 -3.13 5.31
N VAL A 72 -0.56 -2.89 4.35
CA VAL A 72 -1.11 -3.94 3.50
C VAL A 72 0.03 -4.69 2.82
N ASN A 73 0.16 -5.98 3.11
CA ASN A 73 1.15 -6.83 2.46
C ASN A 73 0.68 -7.18 1.05
N ALA A 74 1.07 -6.35 0.07
CA ALA A 74 0.72 -6.53 -1.33
C ALA A 74 1.23 -7.85 -1.93
N THR A 75 2.26 -8.48 -1.34
CA THR A 75 2.80 -9.78 -1.81
C THR A 75 1.72 -10.87 -1.79
N ALA A 76 0.88 -10.90 -0.75
CA ALA A 76 -0.17 -11.91 -0.63
C ALA A 76 -1.23 -11.75 -1.72
N TYR A 77 -1.60 -10.51 -2.05
CA TYR A 77 -2.58 -10.22 -3.10
C TYR A 77 -2.03 -10.51 -4.50
N LEU A 78 -0.80 -10.10 -4.80
CA LEU A 78 -0.18 -10.35 -6.10
C LEU A 78 0.11 -11.84 -6.34
N ALA A 79 0.40 -12.60 -5.28
CA ALA A 79 0.56 -14.05 -5.37
C ALA A 79 -0.74 -14.77 -5.74
N LEU A 80 -1.92 -14.17 -5.54
CA LEU A 80 -3.19 -14.72 -6.01
C LEU A 80 -3.47 -14.42 -7.49
N GLN A 81 -2.89 -13.33 -8.02
CA GLN A 81 -3.12 -12.89 -9.41
C GLN A 81 -2.06 -13.35 -10.41
N SER A 82 -0.87 -13.70 -9.93
CA SER A 82 0.29 -14.03 -10.77
C SER A 82 0.97 -15.32 -10.30
N GLN A 83 1.40 -16.15 -11.24
CA GLN A 83 2.16 -17.36 -10.94
C GLN A 83 3.55 -17.05 -10.37
N ASP A 84 4.11 -15.89 -10.72
CA ASP A 84 5.48 -15.49 -10.40
C ASP A 84 5.71 -15.08 -8.93
N ARG A 85 4.66 -15.02 -8.10
CA ARG A 85 4.70 -14.66 -6.66
C ARG A 85 5.73 -13.55 -6.34
N PRO A 86 5.57 -12.34 -6.90
CA PRO A 86 6.56 -11.29 -6.76
C PRO A 86 6.67 -10.81 -5.30
N ILE A 87 7.90 -10.68 -4.80
CA ILE A 87 8.18 -10.16 -3.46
C ILE A 87 8.10 -8.64 -3.49
N THR A 88 7.05 -8.10 -2.86
CA THR A 88 6.84 -6.65 -2.75
C THR A 88 7.55 -6.08 -1.53
N CYS A 89 7.81 -4.78 -1.58
CA CYS A 89 8.20 -4.05 -0.39
C CYS A 89 7.06 -4.04 0.63
N THR A 90 7.38 -4.30 1.90
CA THR A 90 6.43 -4.22 3.03
C THR A 90 6.67 -2.98 3.90
N ILE A 91 7.50 -2.05 3.44
CA ILE A 91 7.89 -0.87 4.21
C ILE A 91 6.84 0.22 4.03
N PRO A 92 6.31 0.78 5.12
CA PRO A 92 5.38 1.91 5.06
C PRO A 92 5.96 3.07 4.26
N GLY A 93 5.21 3.60 3.30
CA GLY A 93 5.65 4.76 2.51
C GLY A 93 6.67 4.47 1.41
N CYS A 94 6.88 3.20 1.03
CA CYS A 94 7.70 2.89 -0.13
C CYS A 94 7.09 3.51 -1.41
N PRO A 95 7.85 4.29 -2.20
CA PRO A 95 7.32 4.94 -3.40
C PRO A 95 7.05 3.95 -4.55
N ALA A 96 7.66 2.77 -4.53
CA ALA A 96 7.50 1.75 -5.56
C ALA A 96 7.49 0.33 -4.95
N PRO A 97 6.42 -0.04 -4.21
CA PRO A 97 6.37 -1.31 -3.48
C PRO A 97 6.35 -2.53 -4.41
N THR A 98 5.92 -2.35 -5.66
CA THR A 98 5.86 -3.38 -6.71
C THR A 98 7.07 -3.40 -7.63
N ALA A 99 8.06 -2.51 -7.46
CA ALA A 99 9.29 -2.48 -8.28
C ALA A 99 10.17 -3.74 -8.11
N GLY A 100 9.77 -4.65 -7.21
CA GLY A 100 10.47 -5.87 -6.91
C GLY A 100 11.60 -5.66 -5.90
N SER A 101 12.11 -6.79 -5.42
CA SER A 101 13.17 -6.85 -4.42
C SER A 101 14.32 -7.70 -4.94
N ILE A 102 15.55 -7.33 -4.59
CA ILE A 102 16.76 -8.09 -4.96
C ILE A 102 17.15 -8.97 -3.78
N ALA A 103 17.47 -10.23 -4.05
CA ALA A 103 18.04 -11.14 -3.08
C ALA A 103 19.39 -10.59 -2.57
N ARG A 104 19.56 -10.51 -1.26
CA ARG A 104 20.81 -10.17 -0.57
C ARG A 104 21.31 -11.36 0.24
N GLY A 105 22.56 -11.31 0.67
CA GLY A 105 23.14 -12.35 1.51
C GLY A 105 22.23 -12.70 2.71
N PRO A 106 22.16 -13.99 3.07
CA PRO A 106 21.24 -14.46 4.09
C PRO A 106 21.64 -13.94 5.48
N ARG A 107 20.65 -13.79 6.36
CA ARG A 107 20.84 -13.29 7.72
C ARG A 107 20.73 -14.45 8.72
N PRO A 108 21.81 -14.82 9.42
CA PRO A 108 21.72 -15.75 10.53
C PRO A 108 21.09 -15.05 11.74
N THR A 109 20.26 -15.80 12.47
CA THR A 109 19.66 -15.37 13.75
C THR A 109 20.37 -16.04 14.92
N ARG A 110 20.15 -15.54 16.14
CA ARG A 110 20.75 -16.11 17.36
C ARG A 110 20.35 -17.56 17.61
N ALA A 111 19.21 -17.99 17.06
CA ALA A 111 18.71 -19.37 17.14
C ALA A 111 19.32 -20.30 16.07
N GLY A 112 20.30 -19.85 15.28
CA GLY A 112 20.93 -20.63 14.21
C GLY A 112 20.09 -20.75 12.93
N LEU A 113 18.89 -20.17 12.90
CA LEU A 113 18.04 -20.12 11.70
C LEU A 113 18.56 -19.05 10.74
N ILE A 114 18.53 -19.38 9.46
CA ILE A 114 19.07 -18.55 8.38
C ILE A 114 17.92 -18.16 7.46
N TYR A 115 17.78 -16.86 7.20
CA TYR A 115 16.70 -16.33 6.39
C TYR A 115 17.26 -15.60 5.17
N GLN A 116 16.67 -15.86 4.01
CA GLN A 116 16.93 -15.08 2.82
C GLN A 116 16.46 -13.64 3.04
N ARG A 117 17.36 -12.68 2.81
CA ARG A 117 17.10 -11.25 2.94
C ARG A 117 16.83 -10.64 1.57
N TRP A 118 15.94 -9.66 1.53
CA TRP A 118 15.56 -8.95 0.33
C TRP A 118 15.75 -7.46 0.55
N GLU A 119 16.20 -6.77 -0.49
CA GLU A 119 16.32 -5.32 -0.51
C GLU A 119 15.40 -4.77 -1.60
N CYS A 120 14.52 -3.84 -1.24
CA CYS A 120 13.60 -3.23 -2.18
C CYS A 120 14.35 -2.30 -3.14
N LYS A 121 14.09 -2.41 -4.45
CA LYS A 121 14.66 -1.50 -5.46
C LYS A 121 14.15 -0.06 -5.38
N GLY A 122 12.96 0.13 -4.80
CA GLY A 122 12.29 1.44 -4.71
C GLY A 122 12.77 2.29 -3.53
N CYS A 123 12.73 1.75 -2.31
CA CYS A 123 13.10 2.48 -1.09
C CYS A 123 14.42 2.03 -0.44
N GLY A 124 15.09 0.99 -0.96
CA GLY A 124 16.32 0.44 -0.39
C GLY A 124 16.14 -0.31 0.93
N GLY A 125 14.93 -0.40 1.46
CA GLY A 125 14.72 -1.02 2.75
C GLY A 125 14.65 -2.55 2.68
N TYR A 126 14.88 -3.16 3.84
CA TYR A 126 15.11 -4.60 3.96
C TYR A 126 13.86 -5.36 4.43
N SER A 127 13.62 -6.52 3.83
CA SER A 127 12.67 -7.53 4.31
C SER A 127 13.34 -8.91 4.35
N GLN A 128 12.68 -9.89 4.96
CA GLN A 128 13.20 -11.25 5.10
C GLN A 128 12.08 -12.26 4.87
N ASN A 129 12.44 -13.47 4.43
CA ASN A 129 11.47 -14.57 4.31
C ASN A 129 10.85 -14.89 5.68
N ARG A 130 9.57 -15.30 5.66
CA ARG A 130 8.86 -15.77 6.86
C ARG A 130 9.41 -17.13 7.32
N TYR A 131 9.77 -17.98 6.39
CA TYR A 131 10.30 -19.32 6.66
C TYR A 131 11.82 -19.31 6.53
N ALA A 132 12.48 -20.00 7.47
CA ALA A 132 13.91 -20.19 7.42
C ALA A 132 14.29 -21.05 6.22
N ASP A 133 15.42 -20.75 5.63
CA ASP A 133 15.99 -21.53 4.55
C ASP A 133 16.54 -22.84 5.12
N ARG A 134 15.89 -23.96 4.78
CA ARG A 134 16.22 -25.28 5.33
C ARG A 134 17.49 -25.85 4.74
N ASP A 135 17.89 -25.41 3.54
CA ASP A 135 19.00 -26.01 2.80
C ASP A 135 20.34 -25.29 3.03
N TYR A 136 20.32 -24.06 3.55
CA TYR A 136 21.55 -23.32 3.82
C TYR A 136 22.45 -24.01 4.87
N SER A 137 21.87 -24.68 5.87
CA SER A 137 22.64 -25.43 6.88
C SER A 137 23.31 -26.70 6.33
N ARG A 138 22.90 -27.19 5.15
CA ARG A 138 23.45 -28.41 4.53
C ARG A 138 24.61 -28.11 3.57
N SER A 139 24.68 -26.90 3.03
CA SER A 139 25.70 -26.51 2.04
C SER A 139 27.05 -26.12 2.67
N SER A 140 27.07 -25.62 3.92
CA SER A 140 28.32 -25.34 4.64
C SER A 140 29.05 -26.60 5.10
N THR A 141 28.34 -27.73 5.20
CA THR A 141 28.89 -29.00 5.74
C THR A 141 29.46 -29.91 4.65
N ARG A 142 29.36 -29.51 3.37
CA ARG A 142 29.77 -30.31 2.21
C ARG A 142 31.02 -29.77 1.48
N ARG A 143 31.81 -28.92 2.15
CA ARG A 143 33.19 -28.65 1.76
C ARG A 143 34.12 -29.45 2.69
N LYS A 144 34.42 -30.67 2.28
CA LYS A 144 35.60 -31.44 2.68
C LYS A 144 36.27 -31.90 1.40
#